data_AF-A0A1X0NXA7-F1
#
_entry.id   AF-A0A1X0NXA7-F1
#
_cell.length_a   1.000
_cell.length_b   1.000
_cell.length_c   1.000
_cell.angle_alpha   90.00
_cell.angle_beta   90.00
_cell.angle_gamma   90.00
#
_symmetry.space_group_name_H-M   'P 1'
#
loop_
_entity.id
_entity.type
_entity.pdbx_description
1 polymer ?
#
loop_
_entity_poly.entity_id
_entity_poly.type
_entity_poly.pdbx_seq_one_letter_code
_entity_poly.pdbx_strand_id
1 'polypeptide(L)'
;MKRTVSGGDLDVAHPAVCFYREVLINLKWSAIRSDFLEALQTAPHLRFAEPKKLWRHSQEALGKWVLSQVARDTQSGTSANASIFFFPTRAMLPNGTYDEQLIRDISLKCEDSSSLDVITSIKEVLKRFNLSQRCEEAAVEIEKELETTNPSSYCTPSLSIISAEDEKGRTAMQRRVQGSIAVIGVKWPNHIANRMRRKCPSVSIPLAAYKKLDMCYRHFTDKTESVRYSRLNYETRFTLRAATLALRYEGCLATGSLQLCADTKLKQFLHFAGYHVMDLCASPINAYMGSPKDGSYKSINKNNSSEKHENNSSLENENLPNHFCSAFFDTDRYFGSLGSAMNFDVAEAYNSSEVNPEKKPFLLTLDVPYDEDLCERLFLKLINDMKRVENKVSHFIADYVLVLPLWWDVPMQRRKVLFTEAESGSIPSSPEEKLKLDGIIKERSAMLNEGYIVPYSWPQRLAEAAGTNWVCFDGVFVGGSYEYFCTATNKWLRGVTATEVIGLSQPREQETALSLESLLSRFYG
;
A
#
# COMPACT_ATOMS: atom_id res chain seq x y z
N MET A 1 -12.93 -17.01 26.38
CA MET A 1 -11.55 -16.53 26.13
C MET A 1 -10.77 -16.72 27.42
N LYS A 2 -9.53 -17.23 27.39
CA LYS A 2 -8.70 -17.23 28.60
C LYS A 2 -8.29 -15.78 28.86
N ARG A 3 -8.54 -15.28 30.08
CA ARG A 3 -7.77 -14.17 30.64
C ARG A 3 -6.31 -14.61 30.67
N THR A 4 -5.36 -13.70 30.51
CA THR A 4 -3.91 -13.96 30.45
C THR A 4 -3.42 -14.93 31.55
N VAL A 5 -2.23 -15.52 31.38
CA VAL A 5 -1.63 -16.48 32.35
C VAL A 5 -1.50 -15.88 33.77
N SER A 6 -1.56 -14.54 33.88
CA SER A 6 -1.61 -13.74 35.11
C SER A 6 -3.01 -13.36 35.61
N GLY A 7 -4.09 -13.95 35.06
CA GLY A 7 -5.42 -13.95 35.68
C GLY A 7 -6.06 -12.58 35.85
N GLY A 8 -6.31 -11.84 34.77
CA GLY A 8 -7.13 -10.63 34.83
C GLY A 8 -7.45 -10.05 33.47
N ASP A 9 -6.44 -9.91 32.63
CA ASP A 9 -6.51 -9.02 31.47
C ASP A 9 -6.97 -9.71 30.18
N LEU A 10 -7.61 -8.91 29.31
CA LEU A 10 -8.01 -9.28 27.97
C LEU A 10 -6.75 -9.54 27.11
N ASP A 11 -6.64 -10.70 26.47
CA ASP A 11 -5.59 -10.91 25.46
C ASP A 11 -5.90 -10.06 24.23
N VAL A 12 -5.30 -8.86 24.15
CA VAL A 12 -5.47 -7.90 23.05
C VAL A 12 -5.11 -8.46 21.69
N ALA A 13 -4.30 -9.52 21.64
CA ALA A 13 -3.93 -10.20 20.42
C ALA A 13 -4.89 -11.34 20.04
N HIS A 14 -5.90 -11.67 20.85
CA HIS A 14 -6.84 -12.74 20.53
C HIS A 14 -7.64 -12.42 19.25
N PRO A 15 -7.76 -13.34 18.26
CA PRO A 15 -8.39 -13.04 16.97
C PRO A 15 -9.79 -12.40 17.07
N ALA A 16 -10.62 -12.86 18.00
CA ALA A 16 -11.95 -12.29 18.25
C ALA A 16 -11.91 -10.86 18.81
N VAL A 17 -10.93 -10.54 19.66
CA VAL A 17 -10.72 -9.18 20.18
C VAL A 17 -10.26 -8.26 19.04
N CYS A 18 -9.30 -8.71 18.22
CA CYS A 18 -8.81 -7.93 17.09
C CYS A 18 -9.92 -7.65 16.07
N PHE A 19 -10.77 -8.63 15.76
CA PHE A 19 -11.90 -8.42 14.86
C PHE A 19 -12.93 -7.44 15.44
N TYR A 20 -13.32 -7.61 16.71
CA TYR A 20 -14.26 -6.70 17.35
C TYR A 20 -13.71 -5.27 17.43
N ARG A 21 -12.42 -5.11 17.79
CA ARG A 21 -11.73 -3.82 17.76
C ARG A 21 -11.81 -3.18 16.38
N GLU A 22 -11.55 -3.93 15.31
CA GLU A 22 -11.60 -3.38 13.95
C GLU A 22 -13.00 -2.97 13.53
N VAL A 23 -14.03 -3.67 13.97
CA VAL A 23 -15.42 -3.24 13.77
C VAL A 23 -15.68 -1.90 14.46
N LEU A 24 -15.18 -1.71 15.68
CA LEU A 24 -15.31 -0.43 16.39
C LEU A 24 -14.53 0.69 15.70
N ILE A 25 -13.30 0.41 15.25
CA ILE A 25 -12.49 1.34 14.45
C ILE A 25 -13.27 1.76 13.20
N ASN A 26 -13.82 0.81 12.45
CA ASN A 26 -14.55 1.10 11.22
C ASN A 26 -15.78 1.98 11.47
N LEU A 27 -16.53 1.72 12.55
CA LEU A 27 -17.69 2.51 12.94
C LEU A 27 -17.31 3.94 13.33
N LYS A 28 -16.28 4.12 14.16
CA LYS A 28 -15.79 5.45 14.58
C LYS A 28 -15.23 6.23 13.39
N TRP A 29 -14.44 5.57 12.55
CA TRP A 29 -13.87 6.22 11.37
C TRP A 29 -14.92 6.59 10.33
N SER A 30 -15.96 5.77 10.15
CA SER A 30 -17.09 6.11 9.29
C SER A 30 -17.83 7.35 9.78
N ALA A 31 -17.99 7.53 11.09
CA ALA A 31 -18.56 8.74 11.67
C ALA A 31 -17.66 9.96 11.42
N ILE A 32 -16.36 9.86 11.71
CA ILE A 32 -15.39 10.94 11.44
C ILE A 32 -15.40 11.35 9.96
N ARG A 33 -15.45 10.38 9.03
CA ARG A 33 -15.55 10.65 7.58
C ARG A 33 -16.83 11.38 7.20
N SER A 34 -17.96 11.01 7.80
CA SER A 34 -19.25 11.66 7.56
C SER A 34 -19.22 13.10 8.04
N ASP A 35 -18.75 13.33 9.27
CA ASP A 35 -18.63 14.67 9.85
C ASP A 35 -17.66 15.54 9.03
N PHE A 36 -16.56 14.94 8.54
CA PHE A 36 -15.58 15.65 7.71
C PHE A 36 -16.17 16.06 6.36
N LEU A 37 -16.91 15.15 5.71
CA LEU A 37 -17.60 15.46 4.47
C LEU A 37 -18.61 16.61 4.67
N GLU A 38 -19.37 16.58 5.76
CA GLU A 38 -20.31 17.66 6.11
C GLU A 38 -19.58 18.98 6.35
N ALA A 39 -18.46 18.96 7.06
CA ALA A 39 -17.62 20.14 7.30
C ALA A 39 -17.12 20.75 5.98
N LEU A 40 -16.70 19.93 5.01
CA LEU A 40 -16.30 20.39 3.69
C LEU A 40 -17.48 20.96 2.87
N GLN A 41 -18.66 20.35 2.94
CA GLN A 41 -19.85 20.78 2.20
C GLN A 41 -20.45 22.08 2.73
N THR A 42 -20.30 22.34 4.02
CA THR A 42 -20.84 23.53 4.69
C THR A 42 -19.85 24.68 4.77
N ALA A 43 -18.58 24.44 4.43
CA ALA A 43 -17.54 25.46 4.45
C ALA A 43 -17.83 26.58 3.45
N PRO A 44 -17.86 27.85 3.90
CA PRO A 44 -17.99 28.97 2.99
C PRO A 44 -16.76 29.02 2.06
N HIS A 45 -16.97 29.42 0.81
CA HIS A 45 -15.93 29.55 -0.22
C HIS A 45 -15.38 28.24 -0.81
N LEU A 46 -15.73 27.07 -0.28
CA LEU A 46 -15.34 25.81 -0.92
C LEU A 46 -16.36 25.41 -1.99
N ARG A 47 -15.95 25.52 -3.26
CA ARG A 47 -16.66 24.95 -4.40
C ARG A 47 -15.82 23.87 -5.02
N PHE A 48 -16.42 22.71 -5.23
CA PHE A 48 -15.73 21.52 -5.74
C PHE A 48 -16.03 21.34 -7.21
N ALA A 49 -15.00 21.05 -8.01
CA ALA A 49 -15.15 20.79 -9.45
C ALA A 49 -16.05 19.57 -9.71
N GLU A 50 -16.01 18.56 -8.83
CA GLU A 50 -16.81 17.35 -8.91
C GLU A 50 -17.62 17.10 -7.61
N PRO A 51 -18.66 17.90 -7.32
CA PRO A 51 -19.33 17.87 -6.01
C PRO A 51 -20.00 16.52 -5.72
N LYS A 52 -20.45 15.81 -6.77
CA LYS A 52 -21.03 14.46 -6.66
C LYS A 52 -20.01 13.38 -6.26
N LYS A 53 -18.72 13.66 -6.40
CA LYS A 53 -17.60 12.77 -6.05
C LYS A 53 -16.88 13.19 -4.77
N LEU A 54 -17.29 14.29 -4.13
CA LEU A 54 -16.63 14.82 -2.93
C LEU A 54 -16.51 13.77 -1.81
N TRP A 55 -17.54 12.95 -1.60
CA TRP A 55 -17.50 11.86 -0.63
C TRP A 55 -16.37 10.86 -0.87
N ARG A 56 -16.00 10.62 -2.13
CA ARG A 56 -14.90 9.72 -2.51
C ARG A 56 -13.57 10.43 -2.30
N HIS A 57 -13.47 11.68 -2.74
CA HIS A 57 -12.24 12.47 -2.60
C HIS A 57 -11.87 12.72 -1.13
N SER A 58 -12.85 13.00 -0.28
CA SER A 58 -12.60 13.18 1.16
C SER A 58 -12.15 11.88 1.82
N GLN A 59 -12.72 10.73 1.45
CA GLN A 59 -12.30 9.43 1.98
C GLN A 59 -10.88 9.06 1.56
N GLU A 60 -10.52 9.33 0.31
CA GLU A 60 -9.16 9.13 -0.24
C GLU A 60 -8.15 10.02 0.50
N ALA A 61 -8.43 11.33 0.61
CA ALA A 61 -7.54 12.28 1.26
C ALA A 61 -7.34 11.96 2.76
N LEU A 62 -8.41 11.55 3.47
CA LEU A 62 -8.29 11.09 4.86
C LEU A 62 -7.50 9.77 4.98
N GLY A 63 -7.62 8.87 4.01
CA GLY A 63 -6.84 7.63 3.96
C GLY A 63 -5.35 7.90 3.78
N LYS A 64 -5.00 8.80 2.85
CA LYS A 64 -3.64 9.31 2.66
C LYS A 64 -3.10 9.93 3.95
N TRP A 65 -3.86 10.85 4.56
CA TRP A 65 -3.48 11.48 5.81
C TRP A 65 -3.14 10.48 6.93
N VAL A 66 -3.90 9.38 7.08
CA VAL A 66 -3.57 8.31 8.04
C VAL A 66 -2.24 7.64 7.68
N LEU A 67 -2.01 7.33 6.40
CA LEU A 67 -0.74 6.73 5.95
C LEU A 67 0.44 7.68 6.17
N SER A 68 0.30 8.98 5.86
CA SER A 68 1.34 9.98 6.12
C SER A 68 1.67 10.07 7.62
N GLN A 69 0.64 10.03 8.48
CA GLN A 69 0.83 10.00 9.93
C GLN A 69 1.58 8.73 10.39
N VAL A 70 1.20 7.55 9.89
CA VAL A 70 1.89 6.29 10.22
C VAL A 70 3.35 6.31 9.75
N ALA A 71 3.63 6.89 8.59
CA ALA A 71 4.99 7.05 8.08
C ALA A 71 5.85 8.00 8.93
N ARG A 72 5.19 8.90 9.67
CA ARG A 72 5.81 9.89 10.55
C ARG A 72 5.93 9.42 11.99
N ASP A 73 5.41 8.23 12.33
CA ASP A 73 5.60 7.66 13.65
C ASP A 73 7.10 7.43 13.91
N THR A 74 7.64 8.22 14.84
CA THR A 74 9.06 8.18 15.22
C THR A 74 9.34 7.23 16.38
N GLN A 75 8.32 6.51 16.90
CA GLN A 75 8.55 5.59 17.99
C GLN A 75 9.40 4.39 17.51
N SER A 76 10.59 4.25 18.09
CA SER A 76 11.41 3.05 17.92
C SER A 76 10.65 1.84 18.45
N GLY A 77 10.66 0.71 17.72
CA GLY A 77 9.87 -0.51 17.94
C GLY A 77 10.02 -1.25 19.28
N THR A 78 10.53 -0.61 20.33
CA THR A 78 10.59 -1.12 21.70
C THR A 78 9.25 -1.01 22.44
N SER A 79 8.32 -0.18 21.96
CA SER A 79 6.97 -0.04 22.50
C SER A 79 6.02 -0.94 21.72
N ALA A 80 5.60 -2.07 22.31
CA ALA A 80 4.60 -2.97 21.74
C ALA A 80 3.24 -2.28 21.44
N ASN A 81 3.04 -1.07 21.96
CA ASN A 81 1.82 -0.28 21.83
C ASN A 81 1.82 0.70 20.65
N ALA A 82 2.99 1.05 20.09
CA ALA A 82 3.10 2.04 19.01
C ALA A 82 2.33 1.64 17.74
N SER A 83 2.31 0.33 17.44
CA SER A 83 1.78 -0.23 16.19
C SER A 83 0.32 -0.69 16.25
N ILE A 84 -0.38 -0.53 17.37
CA ILE A 84 -1.68 -1.20 17.60
C ILE A 84 -2.87 -0.45 16.96
N PHE A 85 -2.70 0.83 16.60
CA PHE A 85 -3.83 1.72 16.33
C PHE A 85 -3.88 2.23 14.90
N PHE A 86 -5.08 2.13 14.30
CA PHE A 86 -5.41 2.79 13.04
C PHE A 86 -5.48 4.31 13.17
N PHE A 87 -5.90 4.82 14.32
CA PHE A 87 -6.05 6.25 14.59
C PHE A 87 -4.73 6.88 15.00
N PRO A 88 -4.23 7.89 14.25
CA PRO A 88 -3.08 8.66 14.69
C PRO A 88 -3.40 9.44 15.98
N THR A 89 -2.56 9.30 16.99
CA THR A 89 -2.69 10.01 18.28
C THR A 89 -1.48 10.91 18.52
N ARG A 90 -1.56 11.90 19.43
CA ARG A 90 -0.41 12.73 19.79
C ARG A 90 0.71 11.92 20.44
N ALA A 91 0.41 10.77 21.03
CA ALA A 91 1.43 9.85 21.51
C ALA A 91 2.31 9.34 20.35
N MET A 92 1.70 9.00 19.21
CA MET A 92 2.43 8.60 17.99
C MET A 92 3.17 9.78 17.34
N LEU A 93 2.58 10.98 17.44
CA LEU A 93 3.05 12.19 16.77
C LEU A 93 3.26 13.34 17.76
N PRO A 94 4.31 13.28 18.60
CA PRO A 94 4.55 14.29 19.64
C PRO A 94 4.81 15.70 19.07
N ASN A 95 5.26 15.76 17.81
CA ASN A 95 5.54 17.01 17.10
C ASN A 95 4.31 17.57 16.35
N GLY A 96 3.12 16.99 16.56
CA GLY A 96 1.89 17.36 15.87
C GLY A 96 1.63 16.56 14.58
N THR A 97 0.46 16.78 13.99
CA THR A 97 0.05 16.15 12.74
C THR A 97 0.57 16.91 11.54
N TYR A 98 0.76 16.17 10.44
CA TYR A 98 1.08 16.74 9.13
C TYR A 98 -0.19 16.80 8.27
N ASP A 99 -0.75 18.00 8.13
CA ASP A 99 -2.04 18.23 7.47
C ASP A 99 -1.86 18.79 6.04
N GLU A 100 -0.64 19.12 5.65
CA GLU A 100 -0.29 19.75 4.38
C GLU A 100 -0.71 18.89 3.19
N GLN A 101 -0.52 17.57 3.26
CA GLN A 101 -0.98 16.64 2.23
C GLN A 101 -2.52 16.64 2.12
N LEU A 102 -3.23 16.68 3.25
CA LEU A 102 -4.69 16.74 3.27
C LEU A 102 -5.21 18.06 2.68
N ILE A 103 -4.57 19.19 3.00
CA ILE A 103 -4.89 20.49 2.41
C ILE A 103 -4.69 20.44 0.89
N ARG A 104 -3.56 19.87 0.45
CA ARG A 104 -3.23 19.69 -0.96
C ARG A 104 -4.26 18.84 -1.69
N ASP A 105 -4.54 17.64 -1.21
CA ASP A 105 -5.50 16.73 -1.85
C ASP A 105 -6.90 17.36 -1.97
N ILE A 106 -7.35 18.13 -0.97
CA ILE A 106 -8.65 18.83 -1.02
C ILE A 106 -8.62 20.00 -1.99
N SER A 107 -7.56 20.83 -1.94
CA SER A 107 -7.42 22.01 -2.80
C SER A 107 -7.45 21.66 -4.29
N LEU A 108 -6.83 20.54 -4.68
CA LEU A 108 -6.84 20.03 -6.05
C LEU A 108 -8.24 19.62 -6.55
N LYS A 109 -9.23 19.49 -5.67
CA LYS A 109 -10.62 19.17 -6.03
C LYS A 109 -11.54 20.39 -6.04
N CYS A 110 -11.03 21.57 -5.68
CA CYS A 110 -11.77 22.82 -5.73
C CYS A 110 -11.75 23.45 -7.13
N GLU A 111 -12.77 24.23 -7.48
CA GLU A 111 -12.86 24.96 -8.76
C GLU A 111 -11.71 25.97 -8.90
N ASP A 112 -11.43 26.74 -7.83
CA ASP A 112 -10.32 27.69 -7.75
C ASP A 112 -9.17 27.11 -6.92
N SER A 113 -8.59 25.99 -7.37
CA SER A 113 -7.66 25.16 -6.59
C SER A 113 -6.50 25.92 -5.94
N SER A 114 -5.97 26.95 -6.62
CA SER A 114 -4.80 27.73 -6.18
C SER A 114 -5.16 29.05 -5.50
N SER A 115 -6.44 29.32 -5.25
CA SER A 115 -6.88 30.56 -4.58
C SER A 115 -6.50 30.56 -3.10
N LEU A 116 -5.97 31.68 -2.62
CA LEU A 116 -5.62 31.87 -1.22
C LEU A 116 -6.86 31.75 -0.31
N ASP A 117 -8.03 32.17 -0.79
CA ASP A 117 -9.29 32.08 -0.05
C ASP A 117 -9.72 30.62 0.16
N VAL A 118 -9.57 29.79 -0.88
CA VAL A 118 -9.85 28.34 -0.81
C VAL A 118 -8.90 27.68 0.17
N ILE A 119 -7.60 27.92 0.05
CA ILE A 119 -6.59 27.34 0.94
C ILE A 119 -6.82 27.76 2.39
N THR A 120 -7.16 29.04 2.63
CA THR A 120 -7.45 29.56 3.96
C THR A 120 -8.71 28.91 4.54
N SER A 121 -9.77 28.77 3.74
CA SER A 121 -11.00 28.10 4.16
C SER A 121 -10.76 26.63 4.50
N ILE A 122 -9.97 25.89 3.69
CA ILE A 122 -9.59 24.50 4.01
C ILE A 122 -8.83 24.45 5.35
N LYS A 123 -7.83 25.32 5.56
CA LYS A 123 -7.08 25.38 6.83
C LYS A 123 -7.98 25.67 8.02
N GLU A 124 -8.96 26.57 7.87
CA GLU A 124 -9.96 26.82 8.90
C GLU A 124 -10.84 25.61 9.19
N VAL A 125 -11.31 24.92 8.14
CA VAL A 125 -12.08 23.68 8.28
C VAL A 125 -11.27 22.64 9.06
N LEU A 126 -10.02 22.38 8.66
CA LEU A 126 -9.16 21.40 9.34
C LEU A 126 -8.91 21.78 10.80
N LYS A 127 -8.62 23.06 11.07
CA LYS A 127 -8.40 23.57 12.43
C LYS A 127 -9.64 23.39 13.31
N ARG A 128 -10.84 23.71 12.80
CA ARG A 128 -12.10 23.56 13.54
C ARG A 128 -12.50 22.10 13.69
N PHE A 129 -12.28 21.30 12.65
CA PHE A 129 -12.61 19.88 12.64
C PHE A 129 -11.75 19.09 13.63
N ASN A 130 -10.47 19.49 13.78
CA ASN A 130 -9.49 18.93 14.71
C ASN A 130 -9.42 17.40 14.63
N LEU A 131 -8.99 16.91 13.47
CA LEU A 131 -8.94 15.49 13.15
C LEU A 131 -8.11 14.69 14.17
N SER A 132 -6.98 15.25 14.64
CA SER A 132 -6.14 14.63 15.66
C SER A 132 -6.90 14.33 16.95
N GLN A 133 -7.60 15.34 17.51
CA GLN A 133 -8.36 15.15 18.75
C GLN A 133 -9.48 14.12 18.57
N ARG A 134 -10.20 14.15 17.44
CA ARG A 134 -11.24 13.15 17.15
C ARG A 134 -10.69 11.73 17.05
N CYS A 135 -9.49 11.57 16.49
CA CYS A 135 -8.80 10.28 16.44
C CYS A 135 -8.41 9.79 17.84
N GLU A 136 -7.94 10.68 18.71
CA GLU A 136 -7.65 10.35 20.12
C GLU A 136 -8.90 9.95 20.90
N GLU A 137 -9.96 10.74 20.80
CA GLU A 137 -11.25 10.44 21.43
C GLU A 137 -11.80 9.09 20.95
N ALA A 138 -11.74 8.83 19.63
CA ALA A 138 -12.13 7.55 19.08
C ALA A 138 -11.28 6.38 19.61
N ALA A 139 -9.96 6.54 19.71
CA ALA A 139 -9.08 5.51 20.25
C ALA A 139 -9.41 5.19 21.72
N VAL A 140 -9.55 6.22 22.57
CA VAL A 140 -9.90 6.07 24.00
C VAL A 140 -11.27 5.42 24.17
N GLU A 141 -12.27 5.82 23.37
CA GLU A 141 -13.60 5.22 23.41
C GLU A 141 -13.59 3.74 23.02
N ILE A 142 -12.75 3.36 22.04
CA ILE A 142 -12.60 1.97 21.61
C ILE A 142 -11.94 1.14 22.71
N GLU A 143 -10.87 1.63 23.33
CA GLU A 143 -10.22 0.96 24.45
C GLU A 143 -11.19 0.73 25.60
N LYS A 144 -11.92 1.77 26.00
CA LYS A 144 -12.95 1.69 27.04
C LYS A 144 -14.07 0.71 26.68
N GLU A 145 -14.52 0.70 25.43
CA GLU A 145 -15.53 -0.26 24.96
C GLU A 145 -14.98 -1.69 25.00
N LEU A 146 -13.72 -1.92 24.63
CA LEU A 146 -13.09 -3.25 24.70
C LEU A 146 -12.91 -3.77 26.13
N GLU A 147 -12.52 -2.89 27.07
CA GLU A 147 -12.34 -3.23 28.48
C GLU A 147 -13.65 -3.61 29.16
N THR A 148 -14.74 -2.92 28.80
CA THR A 148 -16.06 -3.09 29.44
C THR A 148 -16.93 -4.14 28.75
N THR A 149 -16.66 -4.46 27.48
CA THR A 149 -17.47 -5.41 26.71
C THR A 149 -17.14 -6.85 27.09
N ASN A 150 -18.18 -7.60 27.49
CA ASN A 150 -18.04 -9.03 27.73
C ASN A 150 -17.67 -9.76 26.41
N PRO A 151 -16.67 -10.66 26.43
CA PRO A 151 -16.35 -11.56 25.31
C PRO A 151 -17.54 -12.24 24.62
N SER A 152 -18.63 -12.52 25.33
CA SER A 152 -19.85 -13.09 24.73
C SER A 152 -20.55 -12.14 23.76
N SER A 153 -20.33 -10.83 23.90
CA SER A 153 -20.91 -9.77 23.09
C SER A 153 -20.08 -9.40 21.86
N TYR A 154 -18.88 -9.97 21.69
CA TYR A 154 -18.05 -9.71 20.52
C TYR A 154 -18.72 -10.22 19.24
N CYS A 155 -18.67 -9.40 18.20
CA CYS A 155 -19.18 -9.79 16.89
C CYS A 155 -18.27 -10.84 16.23
N THR A 156 -18.83 -11.56 15.27
CA THR A 156 -18.10 -12.52 14.44
C THR A 156 -18.23 -12.15 12.96
N PRO A 157 -17.24 -12.50 12.13
CA PRO A 157 -17.33 -12.25 10.70
C PRO A 157 -18.37 -13.18 10.06
N SER A 158 -19.06 -12.66 9.06
CA SER A 158 -19.85 -13.46 8.13
C SER A 158 -19.21 -13.40 6.76
N LEU A 159 -18.84 -14.54 6.19
CA LEU A 159 -18.30 -14.64 4.84
C LEU A 159 -19.38 -15.13 3.88
N SER A 160 -19.55 -14.46 2.75
CA SER A 160 -20.28 -14.97 1.60
C SER A 160 -19.44 -14.82 0.33
N ILE A 161 -19.59 -15.77 -0.59
CA ILE A 161 -18.90 -15.74 -1.89
C ILE A 161 -19.95 -15.45 -2.95
N ILE A 162 -19.70 -14.43 -3.77
CA ILE A 162 -20.50 -14.14 -4.97
C ILE A 162 -19.69 -14.65 -6.17
N SER A 163 -20.28 -15.57 -6.94
CA SER A 163 -19.61 -16.15 -8.10
C SER A 163 -19.41 -15.12 -9.22
N ALA A 164 -18.48 -15.40 -10.13
CA ALA A 164 -18.19 -14.56 -11.28
C ALA A 164 -19.41 -14.37 -12.20
N GLU A 165 -20.25 -15.39 -12.32
CA GLU A 165 -21.42 -15.42 -13.20
C GLU A 165 -22.59 -14.58 -12.66
N ASP A 166 -22.61 -14.30 -11.36
CA ASP A 166 -23.70 -13.59 -10.67
C ASP A 166 -23.53 -12.07 -10.65
N GLU A 167 -23.04 -11.47 -11.74
CA GLU A 167 -22.77 -10.02 -11.78
C GLU A 167 -24.02 -9.15 -11.58
N LYS A 168 -25.19 -9.62 -12.01
CA LYS A 168 -26.46 -8.88 -11.90
C LYS A 168 -26.88 -8.63 -10.45
N GLY A 169 -26.55 -9.55 -9.55
CA GLY A 169 -26.85 -9.44 -8.11
C GLY A 169 -25.89 -8.54 -7.33
N ARG A 170 -24.80 -8.08 -7.96
CA ARG A 170 -23.76 -7.27 -7.31
C ARG A 170 -24.21 -5.82 -7.13
N THR A 171 -23.80 -5.22 -6.01
CA THR A 171 -23.89 -3.76 -5.80
C THR A 171 -22.97 -3.01 -6.76
N ALA A 172 -23.17 -1.70 -6.93
CA ALA A 172 -22.28 -0.87 -7.76
C ALA A 172 -20.81 -0.96 -7.31
N MET A 173 -20.57 -1.02 -5.99
CA MET A 173 -19.22 -1.17 -5.42
C MET A 173 -18.61 -2.54 -5.70
N GLN A 174 -19.42 -3.59 -5.83
CA GLN A 174 -18.94 -4.94 -6.12
C GLN A 174 -18.66 -5.15 -7.62
N ARG A 175 -19.44 -4.53 -8.51
CA ARG A 175 -19.24 -4.65 -9.98
C ARG A 175 -17.89 -4.12 -10.46
N ARG A 176 -17.19 -3.31 -9.65
CA ARG A 176 -15.82 -2.89 -9.97
C ARG A 176 -14.82 -4.05 -10.00
N VAL A 177 -15.07 -5.10 -9.22
CA VAL A 177 -14.19 -6.26 -9.05
C VAL A 177 -14.43 -7.30 -10.15
N GLN A 178 -13.36 -7.68 -10.86
CA GLN A 178 -13.39 -8.74 -11.86
C GLN A 178 -13.34 -10.12 -11.20
N GLY A 179 -14.21 -11.04 -11.66
CA GLY A 179 -14.28 -12.41 -11.17
C GLY A 179 -15.05 -12.52 -9.85
N SER A 180 -14.89 -13.63 -9.14
CA SER A 180 -15.61 -13.93 -7.88
C SER A 180 -15.16 -13.02 -6.73
N ILE A 181 -16.08 -12.72 -5.82
CA ILE A 181 -15.89 -11.77 -4.72
C ILE A 181 -16.12 -12.46 -3.37
N ALA A 182 -15.22 -12.23 -2.42
CA ALA A 182 -15.44 -12.54 -1.01
C ALA A 182 -16.05 -11.31 -0.32
N VAL A 183 -17.27 -11.46 0.19
CA VAL A 183 -17.99 -10.42 0.93
C VAL A 183 -17.91 -10.73 2.41
N ILE A 184 -17.36 -9.79 3.17
CA ILE A 184 -17.13 -9.93 4.61
C ILE A 184 -18.06 -8.94 5.31
N GLY A 185 -18.97 -9.48 6.10
CA GLY A 185 -19.90 -8.74 6.94
C GLY A 185 -19.66 -8.97 8.43
N VAL A 186 -20.44 -8.27 9.25
CA VAL A 186 -20.38 -8.35 10.72
C VAL A 186 -21.67 -8.98 11.26
N LYS A 187 -21.54 -10.06 12.02
CA LYS A 187 -22.63 -10.71 12.72
C LYS A 187 -22.57 -10.40 14.21
N TRP A 188 -23.56 -9.68 14.70
CA TRP A 188 -23.74 -9.44 16.13
C TRP A 188 -24.36 -10.66 16.82
N PRO A 189 -24.00 -10.95 18.09
CA PRO A 189 -24.62 -12.04 18.84
C PRO A 189 -26.14 -11.87 18.96
N ASN A 190 -26.88 -12.98 18.93
CA ASN A 190 -28.35 -12.95 18.89
C ASN A 190 -28.99 -12.28 20.12
N HIS A 191 -28.35 -12.38 21.28
CA HIS A 191 -28.82 -11.79 22.53
C HIS A 191 -28.66 -10.26 22.57
N ILE A 192 -27.88 -9.66 21.65
CA ILE A 192 -27.78 -8.22 21.50
C ILE A 192 -29.00 -7.74 20.71
N ALA A 193 -29.80 -6.87 21.32
CA ALA A 193 -31.02 -6.33 20.72
C ALA A 193 -30.72 -5.61 19.39
N ASN A 194 -31.59 -5.75 18.38
CA ASN A 194 -31.40 -5.15 17.05
C ASN A 194 -31.12 -3.65 17.10
N ARG A 195 -31.78 -2.91 18.01
CA ARG A 195 -31.57 -1.47 18.21
C ARG A 195 -30.17 -1.09 18.72
N MET A 196 -29.46 -2.04 19.33
CA MET A 196 -28.08 -1.88 19.82
C MET A 196 -27.04 -2.35 18.80
N ARG A 197 -27.46 -3.05 17.74
CA ARG A 197 -26.56 -3.52 16.68
C ARG A 197 -26.20 -2.33 15.79
N ARG A 198 -24.96 -1.89 15.87
CA ARG A 198 -24.43 -0.84 14.98
C ARG A 198 -24.24 -1.42 13.57
N LYS A 199 -24.67 -0.70 12.54
CA LYS A 199 -24.52 -1.13 11.13
C LYS A 199 -23.09 -0.88 10.67
N CYS A 200 -22.21 -1.86 10.85
CA CYS A 200 -20.92 -1.87 10.20
C CYS A 200 -21.12 -2.28 8.73
N PRO A 201 -20.65 -1.48 7.75
CA PRO A 201 -20.76 -1.85 6.34
C PRO A 201 -19.98 -3.14 6.06
N SER A 202 -20.49 -3.95 5.13
CA SER A 202 -19.72 -5.07 4.61
C SER A 202 -18.63 -4.58 3.65
N VAL A 203 -17.51 -5.30 3.63
CA VAL A 203 -16.41 -5.06 2.71
C VAL A 203 -16.36 -6.17 1.67
N SER A 204 -15.80 -5.89 0.50
CA SER A 204 -15.72 -6.82 -0.61
C SER A 204 -14.32 -6.80 -1.20
N ILE A 205 -13.65 -7.94 -1.17
CA ILE A 205 -12.34 -8.15 -1.81
C ILE A 205 -12.46 -9.21 -2.89
N PRO A 206 -11.60 -9.19 -3.93
CA PRO A 206 -11.55 -10.31 -4.88
C PRO A 206 -11.29 -11.62 -4.15
N LEU A 207 -11.95 -12.70 -4.57
CA LEU A 207 -11.77 -14.02 -3.97
C LEU A 207 -10.32 -14.50 -4.08
N ALA A 208 -9.62 -14.11 -5.15
CA ALA A 208 -8.19 -14.37 -5.32
C ALA A 208 -7.34 -13.78 -4.18
N ALA A 209 -7.62 -12.54 -3.76
CA ALA A 209 -6.95 -11.93 -2.62
C ALA A 209 -7.29 -12.66 -1.30
N TYR A 210 -8.54 -13.08 -1.11
CA TYR A 210 -8.91 -13.86 0.08
C TYR A 210 -8.18 -15.21 0.15
N LYS A 211 -8.05 -15.92 -0.99
CA LYS A 211 -7.27 -17.16 -1.08
C LYS A 211 -5.77 -16.94 -0.84
N LYS A 212 -5.23 -15.81 -1.32
CA LYS A 212 -3.85 -15.40 -1.03
C LYS A 212 -3.63 -15.19 0.47
N LEU A 213 -4.59 -14.56 1.18
CA LEU A 213 -4.52 -14.42 2.65
C LEU A 213 -4.51 -15.79 3.35
N ASP A 214 -5.31 -16.75 2.88
CA ASP A 214 -5.31 -18.13 3.41
C ASP A 214 -3.92 -18.76 3.28
N MET A 215 -3.33 -18.70 2.09
CA MET A 215 -1.97 -19.19 1.84
C MET A 215 -0.93 -18.54 2.76
N CYS A 216 -0.97 -17.22 2.92
CA CYS A 216 -0.04 -16.50 3.78
C CYS A 216 -0.23 -16.89 5.26
N TYR A 217 -1.48 -16.98 5.72
CA TYR A 217 -1.78 -17.33 7.11
C TYR A 217 -1.32 -18.74 7.47
N ARG A 218 -1.54 -19.72 6.57
CA ARG A 218 -1.03 -21.10 6.75
C ARG A 218 0.48 -21.13 6.94
N HIS A 219 1.19 -20.36 6.12
CA HIS A 219 2.65 -20.36 6.11
C HIS A 219 3.24 -19.65 7.33
N PHE A 220 2.82 -18.41 7.60
CA PHE A 220 3.46 -17.57 8.61
C PHE A 220 2.92 -17.78 10.04
N THR A 221 1.64 -18.15 10.20
CA THR A 221 0.95 -17.93 11.48
C THR A 221 0.24 -19.15 12.05
N ASP A 222 -0.35 -20.02 11.24
CA ASP A 222 -1.28 -21.03 11.76
C ASP A 222 -0.62 -21.95 12.81
N LYS A 223 0.65 -22.32 12.63
CA LYS A 223 1.38 -23.15 13.60
C LYS A 223 1.50 -22.46 14.97
N THR A 224 1.79 -21.17 15.01
CA THR A 224 1.96 -20.44 16.28
C THR A 224 0.61 -20.16 16.95
N GLU A 225 -0.40 -19.77 16.17
CA GLU A 225 -1.74 -19.48 16.69
C GLU A 225 -2.54 -20.73 17.05
N SER A 226 -2.31 -21.88 16.41
CA SER A 226 -2.94 -23.16 16.79
C SER A 226 -2.51 -23.60 18.18
N VAL A 227 -1.25 -23.34 18.57
CA VAL A 227 -0.74 -23.59 19.93
C VAL A 227 -1.34 -22.59 20.91
N ARG A 228 -1.30 -21.28 20.59
CA ARG A 228 -1.78 -20.21 21.49
C ARG A 228 -3.30 -20.23 21.70
N TYR A 229 -4.06 -20.52 20.65
CA TYR A 229 -5.52 -20.47 20.59
C TYR A 229 -6.14 -21.81 20.20
N SER A 230 -5.73 -22.89 20.89
CA SER A 230 -6.13 -24.28 20.62
C SER A 230 -7.63 -24.58 20.69
N ARG A 231 -8.43 -23.67 21.25
CA ARG A 231 -9.91 -23.78 21.31
C ARG A 231 -10.62 -23.28 20.05
N LEU A 232 -9.92 -22.52 19.22
CA LEU A 232 -10.43 -22.10 17.91
C LEU A 232 -9.97 -23.14 16.89
N ASN A 233 -10.80 -23.47 15.90
CA ASN A 233 -10.33 -24.24 14.75
C ASN A 233 -9.60 -23.31 13.76
N TYR A 234 -8.92 -23.92 12.77
CA TYR A 234 -8.21 -23.20 11.72
C TYR A 234 -9.09 -22.11 11.06
N GLU A 235 -10.25 -22.54 10.56
CA GLU A 235 -11.17 -21.68 9.80
C GLU A 235 -11.62 -20.46 10.60
N THR A 236 -11.90 -20.63 11.90
CA THR A 236 -12.30 -19.52 12.77
C THR A 236 -11.17 -18.53 12.97
N ARG A 237 -9.94 -18.99 13.26
CA ARG A 237 -8.79 -18.09 13.43
C ARG A 237 -8.48 -17.33 12.15
N PHE A 238 -8.38 -18.05 11.04
CA PHE A 238 -8.13 -17.47 9.73
C PHE A 238 -9.20 -16.45 9.35
N THR A 239 -10.48 -16.81 9.44
CA THR A 239 -11.59 -15.90 9.07
C THR A 239 -11.59 -14.64 9.91
N LEU A 240 -11.34 -14.74 11.23
CA LEU A 240 -11.21 -13.57 12.10
C LEU A 240 -10.07 -12.65 11.65
N ARG A 241 -8.89 -13.21 11.37
CA ARG A 241 -7.71 -12.44 10.90
C ARG A 241 -7.93 -11.79 9.53
N ALA A 242 -8.44 -12.56 8.57
CA ALA A 242 -8.71 -12.08 7.23
C ALA A 242 -9.79 -11.00 7.23
N ALA A 243 -10.82 -11.14 8.07
CA ALA A 243 -11.87 -10.14 8.21
C ALA A 243 -11.39 -8.86 8.90
N THR A 244 -10.56 -8.96 9.94
CA THR A 244 -9.86 -7.80 10.53
C THR A 244 -9.09 -7.05 9.46
N LEU A 245 -8.27 -7.74 8.68
CA LEU A 245 -7.47 -7.12 7.63
C LEU A 245 -8.33 -6.47 6.54
N ALA A 246 -9.37 -7.16 6.08
CA ALA A 246 -10.25 -6.63 5.05
C ALA A 246 -11.00 -5.37 5.53
N LEU A 247 -11.45 -5.33 6.79
CA LEU A 247 -12.05 -4.13 7.37
C LEU A 247 -11.05 -2.98 7.46
N ARG A 248 -9.79 -3.24 7.84
CA ARG A 248 -8.74 -2.22 7.87
C ARG A 248 -8.52 -1.59 6.49
N TYR A 249 -8.31 -2.40 5.47
CA TYR A 249 -7.92 -1.90 4.15
C TYR A 249 -9.12 -1.45 3.29
N GLU A 250 -10.19 -2.23 3.18
CA GLU A 250 -11.35 -1.82 2.36
C GLU A 250 -12.34 -0.96 3.13
N GLY A 251 -12.51 -1.21 4.43
CA GLY A 251 -13.43 -0.44 5.26
C GLY A 251 -12.83 0.88 5.74
N CYS A 252 -11.61 0.85 6.27
CA CYS A 252 -10.99 2.01 6.89
C CYS A 252 -10.11 2.82 5.92
N LEU A 253 -9.22 2.22 5.14
CA LEU A 253 -8.37 2.98 4.20
C LEU A 253 -9.03 3.28 2.86
N ALA A 254 -9.90 2.37 2.37
CA ALA A 254 -10.45 2.38 1.02
C ALA A 254 -9.36 2.26 -0.08
N THR A 255 -8.50 1.24 0.02
CA THR A 255 -7.24 1.09 -0.74
C THR A 255 -7.31 1.19 -2.25
N GLY A 256 -8.46 0.90 -2.88
CA GLY A 256 -8.60 0.88 -4.34
C GLY A 256 -8.34 2.19 -5.07
N SER A 257 -7.93 3.26 -4.38
CA SER A 257 -7.52 4.55 -4.94
C SER A 257 -6.12 5.01 -4.53
N LEU A 258 -5.43 4.32 -3.61
CA LEU A 258 -4.24 4.85 -2.93
C LEU A 258 -2.91 4.35 -3.49
N GLN A 259 -2.90 3.19 -4.14
CA GLN A 259 -1.69 2.62 -4.71
C GLN A 259 -2.05 1.60 -5.81
N LEU A 260 -1.26 1.57 -6.88
CA LEU A 260 -1.29 0.52 -7.88
C LEU A 260 -0.04 -0.35 -7.72
N CYS A 261 -0.17 -1.65 -7.95
CA CYS A 261 1.00 -2.53 -7.98
C CYS A 261 1.75 -2.29 -9.28
N ALA A 262 3.09 -2.23 -9.18
CA ALA A 262 3.97 -2.29 -10.33
C ALA A 262 3.71 -3.57 -11.14
N ASP A 263 4.23 -3.60 -12.37
CA ASP A 263 4.06 -4.72 -13.28
C ASP A 263 4.49 -6.03 -12.59
N THR A 264 3.52 -6.88 -12.28
CA THR A 264 3.79 -8.15 -11.59
C THR A 264 4.66 -9.08 -12.46
N LYS A 265 4.65 -8.90 -13.79
CA LYS A 265 5.54 -9.64 -14.71
C LYS A 265 7.00 -9.25 -14.51
N LEU A 266 7.29 -7.97 -14.23
CA LEU A 266 8.64 -7.50 -13.90
C LEU A 266 9.14 -8.18 -12.63
N LYS A 267 8.33 -8.19 -11.57
CA LYS A 267 8.69 -8.82 -10.29
C LYS A 267 8.95 -10.32 -10.48
N GLN A 268 8.10 -11.01 -11.24
CA GLN A 268 8.31 -12.41 -11.60
C GLN A 268 9.58 -12.65 -12.40
N PHE A 269 9.88 -11.78 -13.37
CA PHE A 269 11.08 -11.87 -14.20
C PHE A 269 12.35 -11.74 -13.34
N LEU A 270 12.39 -10.73 -12.47
CA LEU A 270 13.55 -10.47 -11.62
C LEU A 270 13.72 -11.54 -10.54
N HIS A 271 12.62 -12.05 -9.98
CA HIS A 271 12.66 -13.21 -9.09
C HIS A 271 13.23 -14.43 -9.82
N PHE A 272 12.83 -14.67 -11.07
CA PHE A 272 13.32 -15.80 -11.86
C PHE A 272 14.80 -15.66 -12.22
N ALA A 273 15.26 -14.41 -12.39
CA ALA A 273 16.66 -14.09 -12.61
C ALA A 273 17.56 -14.28 -11.37
N GLY A 274 16.99 -14.64 -10.21
CA GLY A 274 17.74 -15.01 -9.00
C GLY A 274 17.65 -14.02 -7.85
N TYR A 275 16.88 -12.92 -7.98
CA TYR A 275 16.63 -12.02 -6.86
C TYR A 275 15.63 -12.61 -5.88
N HIS A 276 15.78 -12.27 -4.61
CA HIS A 276 14.70 -12.33 -3.64
C HIS A 276 13.95 -10.99 -3.66
N VAL A 277 12.77 -10.97 -4.28
CA VAL A 277 12.00 -9.75 -4.57
C VAL A 277 11.04 -9.41 -3.44
N MET A 278 11.21 -8.26 -2.79
CA MET A 278 10.43 -7.86 -1.63
C MET A 278 9.81 -6.46 -1.81
N ASP A 279 8.52 -6.32 -1.48
CA ASP A 279 7.82 -5.04 -1.57
C ASP A 279 8.01 -4.22 -0.29
N LEU A 280 8.50 -2.99 -0.41
CA LEU A 280 8.67 -2.09 0.74
C LEU A 280 7.40 -1.28 1.07
N CYS A 281 6.53 -1.06 0.09
CA CYS A 281 5.25 -0.40 0.32
C CYS A 281 4.14 -1.32 -0.17
N ALA A 282 3.60 -2.16 0.71
CA ALA A 282 2.53 -3.08 0.36
C ALA A 282 1.58 -3.34 1.54
N SER A 283 0.66 -4.27 1.29
CA SER A 283 -0.31 -4.85 2.20
C SER A 283 -0.41 -6.34 1.87
N PRO A 284 -0.94 -7.17 2.77
CA PRO A 284 -1.17 -8.59 2.46
C PRO A 284 -2.05 -8.81 1.21
N ILE A 285 -2.91 -7.84 0.86
CA ILE A 285 -3.77 -7.89 -0.34
C ILE A 285 -2.94 -7.72 -1.61
N ASN A 286 -2.03 -6.74 -1.65
CA ASN A 286 -1.38 -6.28 -2.87
C ASN A 286 0.10 -6.67 -3.02
N ALA A 287 0.74 -7.15 -1.95
CA ALA A 287 2.13 -7.58 -1.96
C ALA A 287 2.39 -8.66 -3.03
N TYR A 288 3.52 -8.58 -3.71
CA TYR A 288 4.00 -9.64 -4.57
C TYR A 288 4.24 -10.90 -3.75
N MET A 289 3.63 -12.01 -4.17
CA MET A 289 3.76 -13.31 -3.52
C MET A 289 4.17 -14.36 -4.55
N GLY A 290 5.02 -15.27 -4.11
CA GLY A 290 5.33 -16.50 -4.81
C GLY A 290 6.70 -16.56 -5.46
N SER A 291 7.13 -17.79 -5.72
CA SER A 291 8.32 -18.10 -6.51
C SER A 291 7.92 -18.32 -7.97
N PRO A 292 8.70 -17.85 -8.95
CA PRO A 292 8.45 -18.13 -10.35
C PRO A 292 8.63 -19.63 -10.63
N LYS A 293 7.78 -20.20 -11.49
CA LYS A 293 7.91 -21.60 -11.91
C LYS A 293 9.09 -21.78 -12.85
N ASP A 294 9.85 -22.84 -12.67
CA ASP A 294 10.83 -23.32 -13.67
C ASP A 294 10.15 -23.50 -15.04
N GLY A 295 10.72 -22.88 -16.07
CA GLY A 295 10.23 -22.98 -17.45
C GLY A 295 9.03 -22.09 -17.84
N SER A 296 8.54 -21.22 -16.95
CA SER A 296 7.42 -20.31 -17.24
C SER A 296 7.79 -19.08 -18.08
N TYR A 297 9.06 -18.67 -18.07
CA TYR A 297 9.57 -17.59 -18.92
C TYR A 297 10.07 -18.13 -20.27
N LYS A 298 9.13 -18.51 -21.16
CA LYS A 298 9.44 -18.58 -22.60
C LYS A 298 9.40 -17.15 -23.15
N SER A 299 10.58 -16.66 -23.52
CA SER A 299 10.89 -15.40 -24.21
C SER A 299 9.68 -14.62 -24.76
N ILE A 300 9.51 -13.38 -24.28
CA ILE A 300 8.49 -12.40 -24.70
C ILE A 300 8.56 -12.09 -26.21
N ASN A 301 9.59 -12.52 -26.93
CA ASN A 301 9.69 -12.40 -28.38
C ASN A 301 9.11 -13.60 -29.13
N LYS A 302 7.78 -13.71 -29.19
CA LYS A 302 7.09 -14.29 -30.36
C LYS A 302 5.81 -13.50 -30.68
N ASN A 303 5.94 -12.69 -31.73
CA ASN A 303 4.83 -12.09 -32.48
C ASN A 303 3.74 -13.13 -32.81
N ASN A 304 2.49 -12.69 -32.66
CA ASN A 304 1.29 -13.21 -33.31
C ASN A 304 1.12 -14.73 -33.33
N SER A 305 0.50 -15.26 -32.27
CA SER A 305 -0.49 -16.31 -32.45
C SER A 305 -1.59 -16.18 -31.41
N SER A 306 -2.81 -16.16 -31.93
CA SER A 306 -4.09 -16.26 -31.25
C SER A 306 -4.16 -17.46 -30.29
N GLU A 307 -3.52 -17.35 -29.14
CA GLU A 307 -3.78 -18.21 -27.99
C GLU A 307 -4.87 -17.52 -27.16
N LYS A 308 -5.99 -18.22 -27.03
CA LYS A 308 -7.09 -17.84 -26.15
C LYS A 308 -6.53 -17.43 -24.81
N HIS A 309 -6.93 -16.24 -24.33
CA HIS A 309 -6.77 -15.81 -22.95
C HIS A 309 -7.30 -16.88 -21.99
N GLU A 310 -6.46 -17.84 -21.63
CA GLU A 310 -6.67 -18.62 -20.42
C GLU A 310 -6.40 -17.65 -19.26
N ASN A 311 -7.50 -17.17 -18.69
CA ASN A 311 -7.62 -16.49 -17.41
C ASN A 311 -7.13 -17.38 -16.26
N ASN A 312 -5.89 -17.87 -16.33
CA ASN A 312 -5.29 -18.59 -15.22
C ASN A 312 -4.87 -17.55 -14.20
N SER A 313 -5.65 -17.48 -13.11
CA SER A 313 -5.33 -16.64 -11.96
C SER A 313 -3.89 -16.96 -11.52
N SER A 314 -3.07 -15.94 -11.34
CA SER A 314 -1.63 -16.06 -11.03
C SER A 314 -1.33 -16.71 -9.66
N LEU A 315 -2.34 -17.28 -9.01
CA LEU A 315 -2.35 -17.71 -7.62
C LEU A 315 -2.63 -19.22 -7.45
N GLU A 316 -2.74 -19.98 -8.53
CA GLU A 316 -3.27 -21.35 -8.47
C GLU A 316 -2.27 -22.49 -8.24
N ASN A 317 -0.98 -22.24 -7.97
CA ASN A 317 -0.05 -23.34 -7.63
C ASN A 317 0.97 -22.94 -6.56
N GLU A 318 1.32 -23.92 -5.72
CA GLU A 318 2.19 -23.90 -4.53
C GLU A 318 3.30 -22.85 -4.54
N ASN A 319 2.93 -21.63 -4.16
CA ASN A 319 3.82 -20.50 -4.04
C ASN A 319 4.14 -20.30 -2.56
N LEU A 320 5.39 -20.50 -2.16
CA LEU A 320 5.84 -20.02 -0.85
C LEU A 320 5.59 -18.50 -0.80
N PRO A 321 4.73 -18.01 0.13
CA PRO A 321 4.45 -16.58 0.22
C PRO A 321 5.72 -15.83 0.65
N ASN A 322 5.89 -14.62 0.15
CA ASN A 322 7.04 -13.80 0.47
C ASN A 322 6.74 -12.80 1.58
N HIS A 323 7.80 -12.32 2.24
CA HIS A 323 7.71 -11.20 3.16
C HIS A 323 7.55 -9.87 2.41
N PHE A 324 7.07 -8.84 3.11
CA PHE A 324 6.92 -7.47 2.60
C PHE A 324 6.86 -6.50 3.79
N CYS A 325 6.98 -5.21 3.52
CA CYS A 325 6.70 -4.16 4.49
C CYS A 325 5.29 -3.58 4.29
N SER A 326 4.64 -3.21 5.38
CA SER A 326 3.31 -2.59 5.37
C SER A 326 3.10 -1.58 6.49
N ALA A 327 2.11 -0.71 6.32
CA ALA A 327 1.80 0.34 7.30
C ALA A 327 1.26 -0.21 8.63
N PHE A 328 0.49 -1.31 8.59
CA PHE A 328 -0.28 -1.80 9.75
C PHE A 328 0.22 -3.14 10.26
N PHE A 329 1.33 -3.12 11.00
CA PHE A 329 1.95 -4.35 11.50
C PHE A 329 1.02 -5.15 12.44
N ASP A 330 0.13 -4.51 13.20
CA ASP A 330 -0.79 -5.19 14.13
C ASP A 330 -1.73 -6.18 13.42
N THR A 331 -2.18 -5.83 12.22
CA THR A 331 -3.05 -6.68 11.39
C THR A 331 -2.27 -7.55 10.41
N ASP A 332 -1.14 -7.05 9.93
CA ASP A 332 -0.51 -7.61 8.73
C ASP A 332 0.58 -8.62 9.04
N ARG A 333 1.15 -8.60 10.25
CA ARG A 333 2.17 -9.57 10.69
C ARG A 333 1.73 -11.02 10.52
N TYR A 334 0.42 -11.27 10.60
CA TYR A 334 -0.14 -12.61 10.47
C TYR A 334 -0.11 -13.16 9.03
N PHE A 335 0.25 -12.31 8.08
CA PHE A 335 0.27 -12.62 6.66
C PHE A 335 1.63 -12.33 6.00
N GLY A 336 2.70 -12.11 6.79
CA GLY A 336 4.08 -11.96 6.29
C GLY A 336 4.66 -10.54 6.36
N SER A 337 3.95 -9.58 6.95
CA SER A 337 4.49 -8.22 7.11
C SER A 337 5.67 -8.18 8.07
N LEU A 338 6.72 -7.46 7.68
CA LEU A 338 7.88 -7.09 8.49
C LEU A 338 7.71 -5.72 9.17
N GLY A 339 6.53 -5.12 9.05
CA GLY A 339 6.21 -3.79 9.57
C GLY A 339 6.55 -2.66 8.59
N SER A 340 6.61 -1.43 9.10
CA SER A 340 6.77 -0.23 8.29
C SER A 340 8.14 -0.22 7.59
N ALA A 341 8.16 0.13 6.30
CA ALA A 341 9.41 0.35 5.57
C ALA A 341 10.29 1.42 6.20
N MET A 342 9.72 2.36 6.96
CA MET A 342 10.47 3.38 7.70
C MET A 342 11.40 2.79 8.76
N ASN A 343 11.03 1.63 9.32
CA ASN A 343 11.79 0.92 10.35
C ASN A 343 12.48 -0.35 9.83
N PHE A 344 12.35 -0.64 8.53
CA PHE A 344 12.93 -1.84 7.93
C PHE A 344 14.45 -1.74 7.83
N ASP A 345 15.16 -2.69 8.43
CA ASP A 345 16.61 -2.87 8.31
C ASP A 345 16.93 -3.91 7.23
N VAL A 346 17.49 -3.44 6.12
CA VAL A 346 17.85 -4.27 4.97
C VAL A 346 18.92 -5.31 5.33
N ALA A 347 19.88 -4.95 6.15
CA ALA A 347 20.99 -5.81 6.52
C ALA A 347 20.52 -6.94 7.45
N GLU A 348 19.66 -6.62 8.42
CA GLU A 348 19.05 -7.62 9.30
C GLU A 348 18.20 -8.60 8.50
N ALA A 349 17.32 -8.11 7.63
CA ALA A 349 16.46 -8.95 6.80
C ALA A 349 17.27 -9.84 5.86
N TYR A 350 18.35 -9.34 5.27
CA TYR A 350 19.19 -10.12 4.36
C TYR A 350 19.86 -11.30 5.06
N ASN A 351 20.29 -11.08 6.31
CA ASN A 351 20.96 -12.10 7.11
C ASN A 351 19.99 -13.03 7.86
N SER A 352 18.69 -12.72 7.86
CA SER A 352 17.67 -13.54 8.50
C SER A 352 17.46 -14.84 7.73
N SER A 353 17.60 -15.97 8.42
CA SER A 353 17.27 -17.30 7.87
C SER A 353 15.76 -17.51 7.67
N GLU A 354 14.93 -16.64 8.25
CA GLU A 354 13.48 -16.66 8.04
C GLU A 354 13.10 -15.91 6.77
N VAL A 355 13.68 -14.71 6.56
CA VAL A 355 13.32 -13.84 5.44
C VAL A 355 14.08 -14.21 4.17
N ASN A 356 15.39 -14.46 4.26
CA ASN A 356 16.24 -14.78 3.11
C ASN A 356 17.09 -16.04 3.36
N PRO A 357 16.46 -17.23 3.48
CA PRO A 357 17.16 -18.47 3.83
C PRO A 357 18.29 -18.83 2.86
N GLU A 358 18.13 -18.50 1.58
CA GLU A 358 19.09 -18.81 0.51
C GLU A 358 20.16 -17.72 0.32
N LYS A 359 20.09 -16.62 1.08
CA LYS A 359 20.98 -15.45 0.95
C LYS A 359 21.07 -14.93 -0.49
N LYS A 360 19.94 -14.92 -1.19
CA LYS A 360 19.84 -14.35 -2.54
C LYS A 360 20.00 -12.83 -2.48
N PRO A 361 20.54 -12.18 -3.53
CA PRO A 361 20.49 -10.74 -3.67
C PRO A 361 19.07 -10.22 -3.49
N PHE A 362 18.88 -9.16 -2.70
CA PHE A 362 17.59 -8.52 -2.58
C PHE A 362 17.30 -7.62 -3.77
N LEU A 363 16.06 -7.67 -4.23
CA LEU A 363 15.44 -6.62 -5.03
C LEU A 363 14.30 -6.02 -4.21
N LEU A 364 14.49 -4.79 -3.77
CA LEU A 364 13.51 -4.07 -2.97
C LEU A 364 12.70 -3.17 -3.89
N THR A 365 11.41 -3.48 -4.07
CA THR A 365 10.53 -2.69 -4.94
C THR A 365 9.77 -1.65 -4.14
N LEU A 366 9.80 -0.41 -4.61
CA LEU A 366 9.00 0.69 -4.11
C LEU A 366 7.92 1.01 -5.16
N ASP A 367 6.77 0.38 -5.00
CA ASP A 367 5.55 0.71 -5.73
C ASP A 367 4.94 1.93 -5.04
N VAL A 368 5.22 3.12 -5.53
CA VAL A 368 5.04 4.33 -4.71
C VAL A 368 3.55 4.66 -4.57
N PRO A 369 3.04 4.88 -3.34
CA PRO A 369 1.66 5.29 -3.12
C PRO A 369 1.42 6.70 -3.68
N TYR A 370 0.17 6.99 -4.03
CA TYR A 370 -0.25 8.31 -4.49
C TYR A 370 -0.36 9.35 -3.35
N ASP A 371 0.63 9.33 -2.45
CA ASP A 371 0.78 10.18 -1.26
C ASP A 371 2.19 10.76 -1.26
N GLU A 372 2.30 12.05 -1.54
CA GLU A 372 3.58 12.72 -1.79
C GLU A 372 4.44 12.83 -0.53
N ASP A 373 3.83 12.90 0.66
CA ASP A 373 4.55 12.94 1.93
C ASP A 373 5.19 11.59 2.27
N LEU A 374 4.43 10.50 2.09
CA LEU A 374 4.94 9.15 2.23
C LEU A 374 6.09 8.90 1.25
N CYS A 375 6.02 9.45 0.03
CA CYS A 375 7.15 9.44 -0.91
C CYS A 375 8.39 10.12 -0.32
N GLU A 376 8.27 11.38 0.13
CA GLU A 376 9.38 12.12 0.73
C GLU A 376 10.01 11.31 1.88
N ARG A 377 9.20 10.76 2.79
CA ARG A 377 9.70 9.95 3.91
C ARG A 377 10.45 8.70 3.44
N LEU A 378 9.86 7.93 2.53
CA LEU A 378 10.47 6.69 2.01
C LEU A 378 11.77 6.97 1.26
N PHE A 379 11.82 8.01 0.43
CA PHE A 379 13.02 8.34 -0.35
C PHE A 379 14.13 8.94 0.52
N LEU A 380 13.79 9.76 1.52
CA LEU A 380 14.78 10.21 2.49
C LEU A 380 15.37 9.04 3.29
N LYS A 381 14.57 8.02 3.61
CA LYS A 381 15.10 6.78 4.20
C LYS A 381 16.00 6.04 3.22
N LEU A 382 15.58 5.84 1.97
CA LEU A 382 16.38 5.17 0.95
C LEU A 382 17.75 5.83 0.79
N ILE A 383 17.81 7.16 0.73
CA ILE A 383 19.06 7.93 0.68
C ILE A 383 19.97 7.59 1.87
N ASN A 384 19.39 7.49 3.08
CA ASN A 384 20.16 7.12 4.26
C ASN A 384 20.64 5.67 4.22
N ASP A 385 19.83 4.74 3.70
CA ASP A 385 20.21 3.34 3.54
C ASP A 385 21.34 3.18 2.52
N MET A 386 21.26 3.86 1.37
CA MET A 386 22.34 3.90 0.36
C MET A 386 23.65 4.41 0.96
N LYS A 387 23.61 5.53 1.69
CA LYS A 387 24.80 6.08 2.37
C LYS A 387 25.37 5.14 3.41
N ARG A 388 24.52 4.40 4.14
CA ARG A 388 24.99 3.40 5.13
C ARG A 388 25.71 2.24 4.45
N VAL A 389 25.22 1.82 3.29
CA VAL A 389 25.82 0.76 2.48
C VAL A 389 27.20 1.18 1.96
N GLU A 390 27.34 2.42 1.49
CA GLU A 390 28.62 2.95 0.98
C GLU A 390 29.68 3.13 2.07
N ASN A 391 29.27 3.52 3.28
CA ASN A 391 30.19 3.76 4.39
C ASN A 391 30.68 2.48 5.09
N LYS A 392 30.09 1.32 4.77
CA LYS A 392 30.45 0.02 5.36
C LYS A 392 30.89 -0.94 4.27
N VAL A 393 31.85 -1.81 4.57
CA VAL A 393 32.05 -3.02 3.76
C VAL A 393 30.83 -3.92 3.98
N SER A 394 29.81 -3.72 3.15
CA SER A 394 28.51 -4.36 3.31
C SER A 394 28.56 -5.78 2.76
N HIS A 395 28.26 -6.77 3.61
CA HIS A 395 28.24 -8.20 3.23
C HIS A 395 26.91 -8.65 2.59
N PHE A 396 26.07 -7.71 2.18
CA PHE A 396 24.79 -7.99 1.53
C PHE A 396 24.66 -7.22 0.22
N ILE A 397 23.75 -7.71 -0.63
CA ILE A 397 23.41 -7.11 -1.90
C ILE A 397 21.94 -6.72 -1.87
N ALA A 398 21.65 -5.43 -2.02
CA ALA A 398 20.30 -4.90 -2.14
C ALA A 398 20.21 -3.89 -3.29
N ASP A 399 19.51 -4.27 -4.35
CA ASP A 399 19.14 -3.37 -5.43
C ASP A 399 17.69 -2.91 -5.26
N TYR A 400 17.33 -1.81 -5.92
CA TYR A 400 16.01 -1.19 -5.81
C TYR A 400 15.39 -0.95 -7.18
N VAL A 401 14.08 -1.13 -7.26
CA VAL A 401 13.27 -0.67 -8.39
C VAL A 401 12.20 0.26 -7.85
N LEU A 402 12.23 1.49 -8.32
CA LEU A 402 11.27 2.54 -7.97
C LEU A 402 10.26 2.66 -9.11
N VAL A 403 8.98 2.58 -8.79
CA VAL A 403 7.89 2.81 -9.76
C VAL A 403 7.07 3.99 -9.28
N LEU A 404 7.21 5.09 -10.01
CA LEU A 404 6.72 6.42 -9.63
C LEU A 404 5.68 6.91 -10.65
N PRO A 405 4.58 7.53 -10.23
CA PRO A 405 3.88 8.41 -11.15
C PRO A 405 4.81 9.55 -11.58
N LEU A 406 4.73 9.94 -12.85
CA LEU A 406 5.53 11.02 -13.42
C LEU A 406 5.03 12.40 -12.97
N TRP A 407 4.90 12.61 -11.65
CA TRP A 407 4.56 13.88 -11.02
C TRP A 407 5.82 14.66 -10.65
N TRP A 408 6.92 13.96 -10.38
CA TRP A 408 8.20 14.56 -10.07
C TRP A 408 9.11 14.50 -11.27
N ASP A 409 9.87 15.56 -11.48
CA ASP A 409 11.05 15.52 -12.33
C ASP A 409 12.22 15.07 -11.45
N VAL A 410 12.58 13.78 -11.53
CA VAL A 410 13.72 13.22 -10.80
C VAL A 410 14.96 13.28 -11.70
N PRO A 411 15.92 14.18 -11.43
CA PRO A 411 17.01 14.49 -12.36
C PRO A 411 18.18 13.51 -12.19
N MET A 412 17.93 12.20 -12.35
CA MET A 412 18.96 11.18 -12.25
C MET A 412 20.11 11.42 -13.23
N GLN A 413 21.34 11.08 -12.84
CA GLN A 413 22.53 11.19 -13.70
C GLN A 413 22.62 10.06 -14.73
N ARG A 414 21.50 9.73 -15.37
CA ARG A 414 21.36 8.73 -16.43
C ARG A 414 20.39 9.24 -17.48
N ARG A 415 20.62 8.88 -18.75
CA ARG A 415 19.69 9.25 -19.81
C ARG A 415 18.38 8.47 -19.66
N LYS A 416 17.28 9.19 -19.61
CA LYS A 416 15.92 8.63 -19.61
C LYS A 416 15.63 7.91 -20.93
N VAL A 417 15.04 6.74 -20.85
CA VAL A 417 14.54 5.94 -21.97
C VAL A 417 13.04 6.18 -22.11
N LEU A 418 12.55 6.53 -23.29
CA LEU A 418 11.13 6.79 -23.50
C LEU A 418 10.44 5.52 -24.04
N PHE A 419 9.31 5.17 -23.41
CA PHE A 419 8.44 4.07 -23.80
C PHE A 419 7.06 4.63 -24.16
N THR A 420 6.59 4.30 -25.36
CA THR A 420 5.26 4.69 -25.86
C THR A 420 4.49 3.46 -26.35
N GLU A 421 3.19 3.56 -26.59
CA GLU A 421 2.40 2.42 -27.09
C GLU A 421 2.88 1.90 -28.46
N ALA A 422 3.53 2.75 -29.25
CA ALA A 422 3.97 2.43 -30.61
C ALA A 422 5.43 1.94 -30.68
N GLU A 423 6.24 2.15 -29.65
CA GLU A 423 7.69 1.94 -29.68
C GLU A 423 8.18 1.21 -28.42
N SER A 424 8.92 0.10 -28.62
CA SER A 424 9.77 -0.48 -27.57
C SER A 424 10.86 0.53 -27.18
N GLY A 425 11.26 0.53 -25.91
CA GLY A 425 12.08 1.58 -25.31
C GLY A 425 13.21 2.09 -26.19
N SER A 426 13.21 3.39 -26.45
CA SER A 426 14.29 4.03 -27.21
C SER A 426 14.93 5.12 -26.36
N ILE A 427 16.27 5.18 -26.42
CA ILE A 427 16.99 6.33 -25.88
C ILE A 427 16.74 7.48 -26.87
N PRO A 428 16.19 8.63 -26.43
CA PRO A 428 16.03 9.82 -27.27
C PRO A 428 17.38 10.18 -27.90
N SER A 429 17.49 9.89 -29.19
CA SER A 429 18.73 9.96 -29.95
C SER A 429 18.81 11.28 -30.73
N SER A 430 17.66 11.79 -31.16
CA SER A 430 17.54 13.09 -31.82
C SER A 430 17.27 14.23 -30.81
N PRO A 431 17.67 15.47 -31.12
CA PRO A 431 17.30 16.64 -30.33
C PRO A 431 15.77 16.82 -30.20
N GLU A 432 15.01 16.43 -31.21
CA GLU A 432 13.54 16.51 -31.23
C GLU A 432 12.89 15.52 -30.24
N GLU A 433 13.39 14.28 -30.18
CA GLU A 433 12.93 13.28 -29.21
C GLU A 433 13.22 13.71 -27.77
N LYS A 434 14.37 14.35 -27.53
CA LYS A 434 14.72 14.91 -26.21
C LYS A 434 13.77 16.03 -25.82
N LEU A 435 13.55 16.99 -26.72
CA LEU A 435 12.60 18.08 -26.49
C LEU A 435 11.18 17.57 -26.22
N LYS A 436 10.77 16.49 -26.90
CA LYS A 436 9.49 15.83 -26.68
C LYS A 436 9.41 15.21 -25.27
N LEU A 437 10.44 14.48 -24.84
CA LEU A 437 10.49 13.89 -23.50
C LEU A 437 10.48 14.97 -22.41
N ASP A 438 11.31 16.01 -22.55
CA ASP A 438 11.37 17.14 -21.62
C ASP A 438 10.02 17.85 -21.54
N GLY A 439 9.35 18.02 -22.69
CA GLY A 439 8.00 18.57 -22.76
C GLY A 439 6.99 17.74 -21.97
N ILE A 440 7.04 16.41 -22.11
CA ILE A 440 6.16 15.49 -21.36
C ILE A 440 6.43 15.57 -19.86
N ILE A 441 7.69 15.50 -19.44
CA ILE A 441 8.07 15.56 -18.02
C ILE A 441 7.58 16.88 -17.42
N LYS A 442 7.83 18.00 -18.11
CA LYS A 442 7.40 19.34 -17.67
C LYS A 442 5.88 19.46 -17.58
N GLU A 443 5.14 18.95 -18.56
CA GLU A 443 3.67 18.96 -18.53
C GLU A 443 3.13 18.16 -17.34
N ARG A 444 3.69 16.96 -17.10
CA ARG A 444 3.19 16.07 -16.06
C ARG A 444 3.60 16.50 -14.65
N SER A 445 4.79 17.07 -14.50
CA SER A 445 5.25 17.61 -13.22
C SER A 445 4.62 18.95 -12.85
N ALA A 446 3.97 19.63 -13.80
CA ALA A 446 3.22 20.85 -13.53
C ALA A 446 2.08 20.65 -12.51
N MET A 447 1.55 19.43 -12.36
CA MET A 447 0.53 19.10 -11.34
C MET A 447 1.00 19.39 -9.90
N LEU A 448 2.31 19.37 -9.64
CA LEU A 448 2.86 19.75 -8.33
C LEU A 448 2.74 21.25 -8.04
N ASN A 449 2.55 22.08 -9.08
CA ASN A 449 2.39 23.52 -8.97
C ASN A 449 0.91 23.95 -8.88
N GLU A 450 -0.03 23.00 -8.92
CA GLU A 450 -1.46 23.26 -8.73
C GLU A 450 -1.86 23.10 -7.26
N GLY A 451 -2.86 23.87 -6.83
CA GLY A 451 -3.42 23.74 -5.48
C GLY A 451 -2.51 24.29 -4.39
N TYR A 452 -2.62 23.73 -3.19
CA TYR A 452 -1.65 23.96 -2.12
C TYR A 452 -0.31 23.29 -2.47
N ILE A 453 0.73 24.11 -2.60
CA ILE A 453 2.08 23.64 -2.95
C ILE A 453 2.80 23.18 -1.69
N VAL A 454 3.27 21.94 -1.72
CA VAL A 454 4.14 21.38 -0.69
C VAL A 454 5.54 21.25 -1.26
N PRO A 455 6.56 21.90 -0.66
CA PRO A 455 7.92 21.80 -1.14
C PRO A 455 8.52 20.45 -0.75
N TYR A 456 8.90 19.66 -1.76
CA TYR A 456 9.62 18.39 -1.58
C TYR A 456 11.07 18.55 -2.02
N SER A 457 11.97 17.95 -1.24
CA SER A 457 13.42 17.98 -1.50
C SER A 457 13.97 16.65 -1.98
N TRP A 458 13.18 15.58 -1.82
CA TRP A 458 13.63 14.23 -2.10
C TRP A 458 14.05 14.00 -3.56
N PRO A 459 13.43 14.58 -4.63
CA PRO A 459 13.83 14.27 -6.00
C PRO A 459 15.28 14.65 -6.30
N GLN A 460 15.67 15.87 -5.94
CA GLN A 460 17.04 16.36 -6.11
C GLN A 460 18.01 15.59 -5.21
N ARG A 461 17.64 15.37 -3.94
CA ARG A 461 18.51 14.68 -2.98
C ARG A 461 18.71 13.20 -3.32
N LEU A 462 17.71 12.54 -3.91
CA LEU A 462 17.82 11.16 -4.37
C LEU A 462 18.76 11.08 -5.57
N ALA A 463 18.62 11.97 -6.55
CA ALA A 463 19.51 12.04 -7.70
C ALA A 463 20.97 12.34 -7.30
N GLU A 464 21.17 13.27 -6.36
CA GLU A 464 22.49 13.57 -5.78
C GLU A 464 23.09 12.35 -5.07
N ALA A 465 22.30 11.64 -4.26
CA ALA A 465 22.77 10.47 -3.53
C ALA A 465 23.05 9.27 -4.44
N ALA A 466 22.26 9.08 -5.50
CA ALA A 466 22.48 8.00 -6.47
C ALA A 466 23.74 8.24 -7.31
N GLY A 467 24.00 9.50 -7.68
CA GLY A 467 25.12 9.87 -8.55
C GLY A 467 25.13 9.06 -9.85
N THR A 468 26.32 8.78 -10.39
CA THR A 468 26.48 7.87 -11.55
C THR A 468 26.58 6.40 -11.16
N ASN A 469 26.73 6.10 -9.87
CA ASN A 469 27.17 4.77 -9.42
C ASN A 469 26.00 3.86 -9.06
N TRP A 470 24.88 4.43 -8.62
CA TRP A 470 23.69 3.63 -8.29
C TRP A 470 22.72 3.49 -9.44
N VAL A 471 22.45 4.57 -10.18
CA VAL A 471 21.39 4.55 -11.19
C VAL A 471 21.79 3.71 -12.41
N CYS A 472 21.09 2.59 -12.60
CA CYS A 472 21.37 1.62 -13.65
C CYS A 472 20.24 1.56 -14.71
N PHE A 473 19.09 2.17 -14.44
CA PHE A 473 17.98 2.28 -15.39
C PHE A 473 17.11 3.49 -15.02
N ASP A 474 16.60 4.19 -16.03
CA ASP A 474 15.69 5.33 -15.86
C ASP A 474 14.76 5.38 -17.09
N GLY A 475 13.54 4.89 -16.94
CA GLY A 475 12.58 4.71 -18.02
C GLY A 475 11.29 5.49 -17.78
N VAL A 476 10.85 6.26 -18.77
CA VAL A 476 9.60 7.02 -18.75
C VAL A 476 8.59 6.37 -19.68
N PHE A 477 7.48 5.91 -19.11
CA PHE A 477 6.39 5.23 -19.79
C PHE A 477 5.19 6.16 -19.89
N VAL A 478 4.72 6.40 -21.10
CA VAL A 478 3.61 7.31 -21.38
C VAL A 478 2.48 6.59 -22.11
N GLY A 479 1.25 7.08 -21.91
CA GLY A 479 0.05 6.40 -22.41
C GLY A 479 -0.17 5.05 -21.72
N GLY A 480 -0.61 4.05 -22.47
CA GLY A 480 -0.83 2.67 -22.01
C GLY A 480 0.39 1.75 -22.06
N SER A 481 1.60 2.30 -22.20
CA SER A 481 2.84 1.52 -22.31
C SER A 481 3.30 0.85 -21.00
N TYR A 482 2.83 1.33 -19.85
CA TYR A 482 3.02 0.65 -18.56
C TYR A 482 1.70 0.05 -18.06
N GLU A 483 1.74 -1.22 -17.67
CA GLU A 483 0.60 -1.93 -17.09
C GLU A 483 0.69 -1.96 -15.57
N TYR A 484 -0.38 -1.51 -14.91
CA TYR A 484 -0.54 -1.62 -13.47
C TYR A 484 -1.49 -2.76 -13.13
N PHE A 485 -1.25 -3.47 -12.04
CA PHE A 485 -2.24 -4.40 -11.50
C PHE A 485 -2.97 -3.77 -10.31
N CYS A 486 -4.29 -3.61 -10.42
CA CYS A 486 -5.12 -3.15 -9.31
C CYS A 486 -5.71 -4.35 -8.58
N THR A 487 -5.15 -4.67 -7.42
CA THR A 487 -5.63 -5.78 -6.58
C THR A 487 -7.03 -5.56 -6.04
N ALA A 488 -7.43 -4.31 -5.75
CA ALA A 488 -8.78 -4.01 -5.27
C ALA A 488 -9.87 -4.34 -6.32
N THR A 489 -9.56 -4.18 -7.61
CA THR A 489 -10.49 -4.52 -8.70
C THR A 489 -10.17 -5.84 -9.39
N ASN A 490 -9.04 -6.47 -9.07
CA ASN A 490 -8.50 -7.65 -9.74
C ASN A 490 -8.37 -7.46 -11.26
N LYS A 491 -7.85 -6.29 -11.68
CA LYS A 491 -7.75 -5.89 -13.11
C LYS A 491 -6.38 -5.35 -13.43
N TRP A 492 -5.92 -5.64 -14.64
CA TRP A 492 -4.84 -4.90 -15.27
C TRP A 492 -5.38 -3.57 -15.79
N LEU A 493 -4.68 -2.49 -15.49
CA LEU A 493 -5.01 -1.14 -15.87
C LEU A 493 -3.90 -0.57 -16.73
N ARG A 494 -4.26 0.01 -17.87
CA ARG A 494 -3.37 0.73 -18.79
C ARG A 494 -3.78 2.19 -18.84
N GLY A 495 -2.84 3.07 -19.13
CA GLY A 495 -3.12 4.49 -19.35
C GLY A 495 -3.60 5.21 -18.08
N VAL A 496 -3.27 4.67 -16.90
CA VAL A 496 -3.70 5.28 -15.63
C VAL A 496 -2.92 6.57 -15.35
N THR A 497 -1.60 6.52 -15.55
CA THR A 497 -0.71 7.65 -15.42
C THR A 497 0.55 7.40 -16.26
N ALA A 498 1.21 8.48 -16.67
CA ALA A 498 2.61 8.39 -17.06
C ALA A 498 3.43 7.96 -15.83
N THR A 499 4.44 7.12 -16.07
CA THR A 499 5.17 6.39 -15.03
C THR A 499 6.66 6.51 -15.28
N GLU A 500 7.42 6.70 -14.23
CA GLU A 500 8.86 6.60 -14.24
C GLU A 500 9.29 5.34 -13.49
N VAL A 501 10.13 4.52 -14.11
CA VAL A 501 10.74 3.34 -13.50
C VAL A 501 12.23 3.58 -13.39
N ILE A 502 12.74 3.59 -12.15
CA ILE A 502 14.14 3.84 -11.86
C ILE A 502 14.75 2.58 -11.23
N GLY A 503 15.80 2.05 -11.84
CA GLY A 503 16.62 0.98 -11.29
C GLY A 503 17.83 1.55 -10.58
N LEU A 504 18.01 1.19 -9.31
CA LEU A 504 19.18 1.53 -8.52
C LEU A 504 19.92 0.24 -8.14
N SER A 505 21.13 0.06 -8.64
CA SER A 505 21.97 -1.07 -8.28
C SER A 505 23.02 -0.64 -7.26
N GLN A 506 23.18 -1.41 -6.18
CA GLN A 506 24.23 -1.19 -5.20
C GLN A 506 25.60 -1.28 -5.90
N PRO A 507 26.50 -0.29 -5.74
CA PRO A 507 27.85 -0.33 -6.30
C PRO A 507 28.65 -1.54 -5.79
N ARG A 508 29.35 -2.25 -6.68
CA ARG A 508 30.12 -3.48 -6.39
C ARG A 508 31.49 -3.43 -7.05
N GLU A 509 32.50 -4.03 -6.42
CA GLU A 509 33.87 -4.17 -6.96
C GLU A 509 33.99 -5.27 -8.03
N GLN A 510 33.11 -6.29 -8.00
CA GLN A 510 33.03 -7.35 -9.00
C GLN A 510 31.60 -7.45 -9.55
N GLU A 511 31.46 -7.35 -10.87
CA GLU A 511 30.18 -7.58 -11.54
C GLU A 511 29.80 -9.07 -11.41
N THR A 512 28.65 -9.34 -10.80
CA THR A 512 27.99 -10.65 -10.85
C THR A 512 27.46 -10.90 -12.27
N ALA A 513 27.34 -12.17 -12.68
CA ALA A 513 27.01 -12.56 -14.06
C ALA A 513 25.70 -11.99 -14.67
N LEU A 514 24.82 -11.38 -13.88
CA LEU A 514 23.63 -10.64 -14.36
C LEU A 514 23.46 -9.36 -13.53
N SER A 515 23.66 -8.19 -14.16
CA SER A 515 23.40 -6.88 -13.54
C SER A 515 21.91 -6.51 -13.63
N LEU A 516 21.40 -5.72 -12.67
CA LEU A 516 20.01 -5.23 -12.73
C LEU A 516 19.73 -4.47 -14.04
N GLU A 517 20.69 -3.69 -14.53
CA GLU A 517 20.62 -3.00 -15.82
C GLU A 517 20.32 -3.98 -16.97
N SER A 518 21.10 -5.06 -17.09
CA SER A 518 20.92 -6.06 -18.15
C SER A 518 19.55 -6.71 -18.11
N LEU A 519 19.00 -6.91 -16.90
CA LEU A 519 17.70 -7.51 -16.68
C LEU A 519 16.56 -6.55 -17.02
N LEU A 520 16.66 -5.28 -16.61
CA LEU A 520 15.67 -4.26 -16.94
C LEU A 520 15.64 -3.99 -18.45
N SER A 521 16.80 -3.86 -19.09
CA SER A 521 16.89 -3.77 -20.56
C SER A 521 16.26 -4.99 -21.21
N ARG A 522 16.63 -6.22 -20.80
CA ARG A 522 16.04 -7.44 -21.38
C ARG A 522 14.52 -7.53 -21.19
N PHE A 523 13.99 -7.05 -20.07
CA PHE A 523 12.55 -7.09 -19.79
C PHE A 523 11.78 -6.07 -20.64
N TYR A 524 12.27 -4.83 -20.71
CA TYR A 524 11.58 -3.74 -21.38
C TYR A 524 11.87 -3.63 -22.89
N GLY A 525 12.89 -4.33 -23.38
CA GLY A 525 13.28 -4.37 -24.80
C GLY A 525 14.33 -3.33 -25.12
#